data_AF-A0A0W4ZDU4-F1
#
_entry.id   AF-A0A0W4ZDU4-F1
#
_cell.length_a   1.000
_cell.length_b   1.000
_cell.length_c   1.000
_cell.angle_alpha   90.00
_cell.angle_beta   90.00
_cell.angle_gamma   90.00
#
_symmetry.space_group_name_H-M   'P 1'
#
loop_
_entity.id
_entity.type
_entity.pdbx_description
1 polymer ?
#
loop_
_entity_poly.entity_id
_entity_poly.type
_entity_poly.pdbx_seq_one_letter_code
_entity_poly.pdbx_strand_id
1 'polypeptide(L)'
;MFRNQYDNDATTWSPQGRLYQVEYAMEAVKQGSVAVGIVSKTHAVLCALKRNPEDLGSYQKKIVMVDEHMGFALAGLTSDARVLSNFMRQQAIASRVVCNRKIPICRAVSSIAKKAQINTQQYGRRPYGVGFLVIGYDDTGPHLYEFLPSGSILEYIGASIGARSQSARTYLERCVDFFPDATMENLILHGLRALRDSLAQDKELTSLNTSIAVVGKDMPFRLIENDDVSEWLVKLGETSLSAYRQSERAAATAVATTAAAPTSTGSGATGSAGDVMETD
;
A
#
# COMPACT_ATOMS: atom_id res chain seq x y z
N MET A 1 -21.86 7.70 -33.22
CA MET A 1 -21.51 7.31 -31.84
C MET A 1 -22.07 5.91 -31.63
N PHE A 2 -21.23 4.89 -31.41
CA PHE A 2 -21.72 3.53 -31.15
C PHE A 2 -22.30 3.49 -29.73
N ARG A 3 -23.63 3.44 -29.63
CA ARG A 3 -24.32 3.28 -28.34
C ARG A 3 -24.23 1.82 -27.95
N ASN A 4 -23.58 1.52 -26.82
CA ASN A 4 -23.58 0.18 -26.26
C ASN A 4 -24.97 -0.10 -25.67
N GLN A 5 -25.48 -1.32 -25.86
CA GLN A 5 -26.82 -1.71 -25.39
C GLN A 5 -26.76 -2.40 -24.02
N TYR A 6 -25.56 -2.82 -23.60
CA TYR A 6 -25.32 -3.65 -22.40
C TYR A 6 -24.74 -2.86 -21.22
N ASP A 7 -24.66 -1.54 -21.30
CA ASP A 7 -24.03 -0.71 -20.26
C ASP A 7 -25.03 0.15 -19.47
N ASN A 8 -26.33 -0.11 -19.59
CA ASN A 8 -27.35 0.66 -18.87
C ASN A 8 -27.40 0.32 -17.37
N ASP A 9 -27.24 -0.96 -17.00
CA ASP A 9 -27.43 -1.44 -15.63
C ASP A 9 -26.29 -2.37 -15.18
N ALA A 10 -26.08 -2.47 -13.86
CA ALA A 10 -25.04 -3.32 -13.28
C ALA A 10 -25.32 -4.83 -13.36
N THR A 11 -26.54 -5.21 -13.75
CA THR A 11 -27.01 -6.61 -13.80
C THR A 11 -27.00 -7.21 -15.21
N THR A 12 -26.67 -6.42 -16.22
CA THR A 12 -26.68 -6.83 -17.63
C THR A 12 -25.28 -7.26 -18.07
N TRP A 13 -25.14 -8.52 -18.44
CA TRP A 13 -23.91 -9.05 -19.01
C TRP A 13 -23.82 -8.74 -20.50
N SER A 14 -22.63 -8.34 -20.95
CA SER A 14 -22.34 -8.24 -22.37
C SER A 14 -22.18 -9.63 -23.01
N PRO A 15 -22.32 -9.77 -24.35
CA PRO A 15 -22.03 -11.02 -25.04
C PRO A 15 -20.60 -11.55 -24.85
N GLN A 16 -19.67 -10.69 -24.42
CA GLN A 16 -18.28 -11.05 -24.09
C GLN A 16 -18.10 -11.44 -22.60
N GLY A 17 -19.18 -11.53 -21.83
CA GLY A 17 -19.12 -11.86 -20.40
C GLY A 17 -18.54 -10.73 -19.54
N ARG A 18 -18.82 -9.46 -19.89
CA ARG A 18 -18.35 -8.29 -19.14
C ARG A 18 -19.51 -7.53 -18.49
N LEU A 19 -19.23 -6.89 -17.35
CA LEU A 19 -20.13 -5.96 -16.67
C LEU A 19 -19.60 -4.54 -16.80
N TYR A 20 -20.07 -3.81 -17.83
CA TYR A 20 -19.52 -2.48 -18.16
C TYR A 20 -19.69 -1.46 -17.03
N GLN A 21 -20.80 -1.47 -16.28
CA GLN A 21 -20.99 -0.56 -15.14
C GLN A 21 -19.94 -0.74 -14.04
N VAL A 22 -19.46 -1.98 -13.81
CA VAL A 22 -18.38 -2.24 -12.85
C VAL A 22 -17.05 -1.71 -13.39
N GLU A 23 -16.78 -1.91 -14.68
CA GLU A 23 -15.58 -1.39 -15.33
C GLU A 23 -15.54 0.15 -15.36
N TYR A 24 -16.69 0.81 -15.58
CA TYR A 24 -16.78 2.26 -15.48
C TYR A 24 -16.51 2.76 -14.05
N ALA A 25 -17.01 2.04 -13.04
CA ALA A 25 -16.70 2.36 -11.64
C ALA A 25 -15.20 2.18 -11.33
N MET A 26 -14.54 1.18 -11.94
CA MET A 26 -13.09 1.01 -11.85
C MET A 26 -12.33 2.18 -12.48
N GLU A 27 -12.80 2.72 -13.60
CA GLU A 27 -12.21 3.93 -14.20
C GLU A 27 -12.40 5.17 -13.30
N ALA A 28 -13.50 5.27 -12.55
CA ALA A 28 -13.70 6.36 -11.59
C ALA A 28 -12.62 6.39 -10.50
N VAL A 29 -12.10 5.24 -10.08
CA VAL A 29 -10.98 5.15 -9.12
C VAL A 29 -9.73 5.83 -9.68
N LYS A 30 -9.44 5.64 -10.98
CA LYS A 30 -8.29 6.24 -11.65
C LYS A 30 -8.38 7.76 -11.78
N GLN A 31 -9.58 8.34 -11.66
CA GLN A 31 -9.76 9.80 -11.64
C GLN A 31 -9.40 10.43 -10.28
N GLY A 32 -9.43 9.62 -9.21
CA GLY A 32 -8.94 10.02 -7.88
C GLY A 32 -7.46 10.40 -7.91
N SER A 33 -7.01 11.22 -6.95
CA SER A 33 -5.57 11.46 -6.81
C SER A 33 -4.82 10.17 -6.45
N VAL A 34 -3.49 10.17 -6.56
CA VAL A 34 -2.66 9.00 -6.24
C VAL A 34 -2.52 8.75 -4.74
N ALA A 35 -2.65 7.49 -4.31
CA ALA A 35 -2.30 7.01 -2.99
C ALA A 35 -1.41 5.78 -3.13
N VAL A 36 -0.46 5.64 -2.21
CA VAL A 36 0.53 4.57 -2.16
C VAL A 36 0.48 3.94 -0.77
N GLY A 37 0.53 2.61 -0.71
CA GLY A 37 0.63 1.84 0.52
C GLY A 37 1.82 0.90 0.45
N ILE A 38 2.54 0.74 1.56
CA ILE A 38 3.67 -0.18 1.69
C ILE A 38 3.62 -0.83 3.07
N VAL A 39 3.94 -2.13 3.14
CA VAL A 39 4.02 -2.90 4.37
C VAL A 39 5.45 -3.40 4.59
N SER A 40 5.94 -3.35 5.82
CA SER A 40 7.12 -4.07 6.30
C SER A 40 6.69 -5.19 7.25
N LYS A 41 7.63 -5.92 7.86
CA LYS A 41 7.29 -6.91 8.91
C LYS A 41 6.71 -6.26 10.18
N THR A 42 6.93 -4.96 10.39
CA THR A 42 6.60 -4.28 11.65
C THR A 42 5.57 -3.17 11.51
N HIS A 43 5.52 -2.50 10.35
CA HIS A 43 4.70 -1.32 10.11
C HIS A 43 4.02 -1.38 8.75
N ALA A 44 2.89 -0.69 8.63
CA ALA A 44 2.23 -0.38 7.36
C ALA A 44 2.08 1.14 7.23
N VAL A 45 2.35 1.65 6.03
CA VAL A 45 2.36 3.08 5.74
C VAL A 45 1.48 3.37 4.54
N LEU A 46 0.75 4.48 4.62
CA LEU A 46 0.04 5.10 3.51
C LEU A 46 0.61 6.49 3.24
N CYS A 47 0.88 6.80 1.97
CA CYS A 47 1.21 8.14 1.50
C CYS A 47 0.19 8.55 0.45
N ALA A 48 -0.45 9.69 0.63
CA ALA A 48 -1.54 10.12 -0.24
C ALA A 48 -1.38 11.58 -0.68
N LEU A 49 -1.59 11.82 -1.97
CA LEU A 49 -1.63 13.17 -2.53
C LEU A 49 -3.05 13.74 -2.40
N LYS A 50 -3.19 14.82 -1.63
CA LYS A 50 -4.41 15.65 -1.56
C LYS A 50 -4.45 16.60 -2.76
N ARG A 51 -5.66 16.86 -3.26
CA ARG A 51 -5.90 17.87 -4.29
C ARG A 51 -6.61 19.06 -3.66
N ASN A 52 -6.20 20.26 -4.08
CA ASN A 52 -6.97 21.48 -3.88
C ASN A 52 -7.50 21.92 -5.26
N PRO A 53 -8.81 22.04 -5.46
CA PRO A 53 -9.35 22.49 -6.75
C PRO A 53 -9.10 23.99 -7.00
N GLU A 54 -9.06 24.80 -5.95
CA GLU A 54 -8.99 26.26 -6.01
C GLU A 54 -8.16 26.80 -4.84
N ASP A 55 -7.48 27.93 -5.00
CA ASP A 55 -6.62 28.49 -3.94
C ASP A 55 -7.40 28.91 -2.68
N LEU A 56 -8.69 29.25 -2.84
CA LEU A 56 -9.60 29.55 -1.72
C LEU A 56 -10.14 28.28 -1.03
N GLY A 57 -9.94 27.12 -1.65
CA GLY A 57 -10.38 25.82 -1.15
C GLY A 57 -9.43 25.25 -0.10
N SER A 58 -9.96 24.35 0.73
CA SER A 58 -9.15 23.50 1.60
C SER A 58 -8.82 22.17 0.91
N TYR A 59 -7.65 21.63 1.23
CA TYR A 59 -7.27 20.30 0.76
C TYR A 59 -8.22 19.23 1.29
N GLN A 60 -8.78 18.44 0.38
CA GLN A 60 -9.68 17.36 0.75
C GLN A 60 -8.93 16.22 1.44
N LYS A 61 -9.45 15.78 2.59
CA LYS A 61 -8.89 14.65 3.33
C LYS A 61 -9.02 13.36 2.53
N LYS A 62 -7.92 12.62 2.47
CA LYS A 62 -7.82 11.40 1.66
C LYS A 62 -7.53 10.15 2.46
N ILE A 63 -6.87 10.31 3.60
CA ILE A 63 -6.64 9.25 4.56
C ILE A 63 -7.66 9.42 5.69
N VAL A 64 -8.32 8.32 6.06
CA VAL A 64 -9.35 8.30 7.09
C VAL A 64 -9.07 7.17 8.07
N MET A 65 -9.04 7.51 9.35
CA MET A 65 -8.97 6.53 10.44
C MET A 65 -10.32 5.81 10.59
N VAL A 66 -10.27 4.48 10.69
CA VAL A 66 -11.44 3.62 10.95
C VAL A 66 -11.48 3.24 12.42
N ASP A 67 -10.36 2.73 12.94
CA ASP A 67 -10.19 2.37 14.34
C ASP A 67 -8.73 2.65 14.75
N GLU A 68 -8.40 2.49 16.03
CA GLU A 68 -7.05 2.73 16.57
C GLU A 68 -5.95 1.90 15.88
N HIS A 69 -6.29 0.76 15.27
CA HIS A 69 -5.34 -0.13 14.59
C HIS A 69 -5.54 -0.19 13.07
N MET A 70 -6.40 0.67 12.50
CA MET A 70 -6.81 0.58 11.10
C MET A 70 -7.20 1.93 10.51
N GLY A 71 -6.74 2.18 9.29
CA GLY A 71 -7.24 3.28 8.46
C GLY A 71 -7.05 2.99 6.98
N PHE A 72 -7.53 3.89 6.14
CA PHE A 72 -7.41 3.70 4.70
C PHE A 72 -7.18 5.01 3.96
N ALA A 73 -6.57 4.92 2.79
CA ALA A 73 -6.54 5.96 1.78
C ALA A 73 -7.58 5.64 0.70
N LEU A 74 -8.29 6.67 0.22
CA LEU A 74 -9.33 6.52 -0.81
C LEU A 74 -8.91 7.10 -2.16
N ALA A 75 -9.37 6.50 -3.27
CA ALA A 75 -9.33 7.12 -4.59
C ALA A 75 -10.67 6.89 -5.31
N GLY A 76 -11.21 7.96 -5.93
CA GLY A 76 -12.53 7.96 -6.58
C GLY A 76 -13.53 8.83 -5.83
N LEU A 77 -14.80 8.41 -5.77
CA LEU A 77 -15.90 9.18 -5.20
C LEU A 77 -15.84 9.22 -3.65
N THR A 78 -15.65 10.41 -3.09
CA THR A 78 -15.60 10.64 -1.63
C THR A 78 -16.92 10.36 -0.92
N SER A 79 -18.05 10.54 -1.59
CA SER A 79 -19.38 10.22 -1.05
C SER A 79 -19.53 8.73 -0.76
N ASP A 80 -19.12 7.88 -1.71
CA ASP A 80 -19.09 6.43 -1.55
C ASP A 80 -18.09 6.01 -0.48
N ALA A 81 -16.93 6.69 -0.44
CA ALA A 81 -15.93 6.47 0.59
C ALA A 81 -16.50 6.65 2.01
N ARG A 82 -17.32 7.69 2.20
CA ARG A 82 -17.95 8.00 3.50
C ARG A 82 -18.95 6.92 3.93
N VAL A 83 -19.74 6.39 2.99
CA VAL A 83 -20.70 5.31 3.27
C VAL A 83 -19.97 4.04 3.73
N LEU A 84 -18.92 3.64 3.02
CA LEU A 84 -18.14 2.46 3.38
C LEU A 84 -17.32 2.68 4.65
N SER A 85 -16.77 3.88 4.87
CA SER A 85 -16.05 4.24 6.10
C SER A 85 -16.94 4.09 7.33
N ASN A 86 -18.15 4.63 7.29
CA ASN A 86 -19.11 4.50 8.39
C ASN A 86 -19.47 3.04 8.65
N PHE A 87 -19.66 2.26 7.58
CA PHE A 87 -19.91 0.83 7.72
C PHE A 87 -18.72 0.09 8.36
N MET A 88 -17.48 0.36 7.95
CA MET A 88 -16.28 -0.23 8.56
C MET A 88 -16.15 0.12 10.04
N ARG A 89 -16.41 1.40 10.40
CA ARG A 89 -16.40 1.86 11.79
C ARG A 89 -17.43 1.12 12.63
N GLN A 90 -18.64 0.92 12.11
CA GLN A 90 -19.68 0.13 12.77
C GLN A 90 -19.24 -1.32 12.98
N GLN A 91 -18.59 -1.95 11.99
CA GLN A 91 -18.06 -3.31 12.14
C GLN A 91 -16.96 -3.41 13.19
N ALA A 92 -16.05 -2.42 13.25
CA ALA A 92 -14.99 -2.37 14.24
C ALA A 92 -15.56 -2.21 15.67
N ILE A 93 -16.50 -1.28 15.86
CA ILE A 93 -17.19 -1.08 17.15
C ILE A 93 -17.96 -2.34 17.55
N ALA A 94 -18.71 -2.94 16.63
CA ALA A 94 -19.48 -4.17 16.91
C ALA A 94 -18.58 -5.32 17.36
N SER A 95 -17.42 -5.52 16.71
CA SER A 95 -16.43 -6.52 17.14
C SER A 95 -15.92 -6.25 18.55
N ARG A 96 -15.63 -4.98 18.87
CA ARG A 96 -15.15 -4.58 20.20
C ARG A 96 -16.22 -4.81 21.27
N VAL A 97 -17.48 -4.46 20.99
CA VAL A 97 -18.59 -4.62 21.95
C VAL A 97 -18.92 -6.10 22.18
N VAL A 98 -18.98 -6.90 21.12
CA VAL A 98 -19.44 -8.30 21.22
C VAL A 98 -18.32 -9.24 21.67
N CYS A 99 -17.11 -9.06 21.13
CA CYS A 99 -16.01 -10.00 21.32
C CYS A 99 -14.88 -9.45 22.19
N ASN A 100 -14.98 -8.21 22.68
CA ASN A 100 -13.92 -7.49 23.40
C ASN A 100 -12.55 -7.54 22.71
N ARG A 101 -12.55 -7.53 21.37
CA ARG A 101 -11.33 -7.58 20.55
C ARG A 101 -11.44 -6.71 19.31
N LYS A 102 -10.28 -6.22 18.87
CA LYS A 102 -10.13 -5.50 17.60
C LYS A 102 -10.53 -6.42 16.44
N ILE A 103 -11.22 -5.87 15.44
CA ILE A 103 -11.59 -6.64 14.25
C ILE A 103 -10.32 -6.95 13.43
N PRO A 104 -10.08 -8.22 13.03
CA PRO A 104 -8.98 -8.55 12.12
C PRO A 104 -9.13 -7.80 10.79
N ILE A 105 -8.01 -7.36 10.20
CA ILE A 105 -8.06 -6.48 9.02
C ILE A 105 -8.73 -7.19 7.84
N CYS A 106 -8.36 -8.45 7.61
CA CYS A 106 -8.95 -9.28 6.57
C CYS A 106 -10.49 -9.37 6.68
N ARG A 107 -11.03 -9.41 7.91
CA ARG A 107 -12.48 -9.51 8.17
C ARG A 107 -13.19 -8.20 7.90
N ALA A 108 -12.59 -7.08 8.32
CA ALA A 108 -13.12 -5.76 8.03
C ALA A 108 -13.17 -5.49 6.53
N VAL A 109 -12.09 -5.79 5.80
CA VAL A 109 -12.06 -5.59 4.34
C VAL A 109 -13.02 -6.56 3.65
N SER A 110 -13.06 -7.84 4.06
CA SER A 110 -14.06 -8.80 3.53
C SER A 110 -15.51 -8.34 3.72
N SER A 111 -15.81 -7.63 4.81
CA SER A 111 -17.15 -7.10 5.06
C SER A 111 -17.54 -6.01 4.05
N ILE A 112 -16.60 -5.13 3.65
CA ILE A 112 -16.88 -4.11 2.63
C ILE A 112 -17.03 -4.71 1.25
N ALA A 113 -16.26 -5.74 0.89
CA ALA A 113 -16.46 -6.43 -0.39
C ALA A 113 -17.82 -7.11 -0.48
N LYS A 114 -18.24 -7.81 0.58
CA LYS A 114 -19.58 -8.40 0.62
C LYS A 114 -20.66 -7.34 0.45
N LYS A 115 -20.50 -6.18 1.07
CA LYS A 115 -21.41 -5.03 0.91
C LYS A 115 -21.38 -4.46 -0.51
N ALA A 116 -20.19 -4.35 -1.12
CA ALA A 116 -20.02 -3.84 -2.48
C ALA A 116 -20.60 -4.79 -3.53
N GLN A 117 -20.45 -6.10 -3.33
CA GLN A 117 -20.95 -7.12 -4.25
C GLN A 117 -22.46 -7.11 -4.39
N ILE A 118 -23.19 -6.75 -3.32
CA ILE A 118 -24.65 -6.58 -3.39
C ILE A 118 -25.02 -5.50 -4.41
N ASN A 119 -24.24 -4.42 -4.47
CA ASN A 119 -24.48 -3.30 -5.38
C ASN A 119 -24.09 -3.58 -6.84
N THR A 120 -23.35 -4.66 -7.12
CA THR A 120 -23.02 -5.09 -8.49
C THR A 120 -24.02 -6.09 -9.04
N GLN A 121 -24.86 -6.71 -8.18
CA GLN A 121 -25.80 -7.76 -8.58
C GLN A 121 -27.27 -7.37 -8.43
N GLN A 122 -27.60 -6.29 -7.71
CA GLN A 122 -28.98 -5.83 -7.54
C GLN A 122 -29.36 -4.73 -8.52
N TYR A 123 -30.49 -4.91 -9.19
CA TYR A 123 -31.09 -3.90 -10.06
C TYR A 123 -31.42 -2.61 -9.29
N GLY A 124 -31.28 -1.45 -9.94
CA GLY A 124 -31.54 -0.14 -9.33
C GLY A 124 -30.47 0.34 -8.36
N ARG A 125 -29.40 -0.44 -8.14
CA ARG A 125 -28.20 0.00 -7.42
C ARG A 125 -27.06 0.22 -8.38
N ARG A 126 -26.11 1.07 -7.98
CA ARG A 126 -24.84 1.27 -8.69
C ARG A 126 -23.66 0.75 -7.88
N PRO A 127 -22.61 0.24 -8.55
CA PRO A 127 -21.34 -0.05 -7.90
C PRO A 127 -20.77 1.19 -7.20
N TYR A 128 -19.98 0.95 -6.16
CA TYR A 128 -19.25 2.02 -5.49
C TYR A 128 -18.12 2.51 -6.39
N GLY A 129 -18.04 3.81 -6.66
CA GLY A 129 -16.99 4.41 -7.51
C GLY A 129 -15.74 4.78 -6.74
N VAL A 130 -15.33 3.94 -5.77
CA VAL A 130 -14.18 4.21 -4.89
C VAL A 130 -13.34 2.95 -4.69
N GLY A 131 -12.02 3.12 -4.72
CA GLY A 131 -11.05 2.12 -4.29
C GLY A 131 -10.39 2.55 -2.98
N PHE A 132 -9.99 1.57 -2.17
CA PHE A 132 -9.27 1.80 -0.93
C PHE A 132 -7.92 1.10 -0.91
N LEU A 133 -6.95 1.74 -0.28
CA LEU A 133 -5.79 1.08 0.30
C LEU A 133 -5.97 1.10 1.82
N VAL A 134 -6.26 -0.05 2.40
CA VAL A 134 -6.51 -0.23 3.83
C VAL A 134 -5.22 -0.73 4.46
N ILE A 135 -4.72 0.00 5.46
CA ILE A 135 -3.65 -0.47 6.33
C ILE A 135 -4.19 -0.77 7.72
N GLY A 136 -3.59 -1.76 8.36
CA GLY A 136 -3.84 -2.01 9.77
C GLY A 136 -2.80 -2.92 10.37
N TYR A 137 -2.82 -3.00 11.70
CA TYR A 137 -1.99 -3.93 12.46
C TYR A 137 -2.89 -4.77 13.35
N ASP A 138 -2.88 -6.08 13.17
CA ASP A 138 -3.61 -7.03 14.02
C ASP A 138 -2.67 -8.11 14.57
N ASP A 139 -3.22 -9.16 15.18
CA ASP A 139 -2.45 -10.22 15.83
C ASP A 139 -1.54 -10.97 14.86
N THR A 140 -1.84 -10.95 13.55
CA THR A 140 -1.00 -11.56 12.51
C THR A 140 0.07 -10.62 11.94
N GLY A 141 0.04 -9.34 12.32
CA GLY A 141 1.03 -8.34 11.96
C GLY A 141 0.45 -7.17 11.18
N PRO A 142 1.30 -6.42 10.45
CA PRO A 142 0.86 -5.33 9.59
C PRO A 142 0.28 -5.89 8.28
N HIS A 143 -0.81 -5.29 7.82
CA HIS A 143 -1.50 -5.68 6.60
C HIS A 143 -1.75 -4.48 5.69
N LEU A 144 -1.70 -4.72 4.38
CA LEU A 144 -2.12 -3.79 3.34
C LEU A 144 -3.07 -4.51 2.39
N TYR A 145 -4.32 -4.06 2.36
CA TYR A 145 -5.34 -4.56 1.46
C TYR A 145 -5.76 -3.50 0.45
N GLU A 146 -5.86 -3.90 -0.81
CA GLU A 146 -6.55 -3.14 -1.83
C GLU A 146 -8.00 -3.62 -1.92
N PHE A 147 -8.92 -2.66 -1.91
CA PHE A 147 -10.33 -2.89 -2.24
C PHE A 147 -10.69 -2.14 -3.51
N LEU A 148 -11.39 -2.82 -4.41
CA LEU A 148 -11.83 -2.29 -5.70
C LEU A 148 -13.36 -2.32 -5.82
N PRO A 149 -13.97 -1.39 -6.60
CA PRO A 149 -15.40 -1.36 -6.94
C PRO A 149 -16.02 -2.69 -7.35
N SER A 150 -15.24 -3.58 -7.95
CA SER A 150 -15.66 -4.93 -8.36
C SER A 150 -16.02 -5.85 -7.20
N GLY A 151 -15.75 -5.46 -5.95
CA GLY A 151 -15.82 -6.34 -4.79
C GLY A 151 -14.57 -7.20 -4.61
N SER A 152 -13.55 -7.02 -5.46
CA SER A 152 -12.26 -7.71 -5.32
C SER A 152 -11.47 -7.12 -4.14
N ILE A 153 -10.84 -8.01 -3.38
CA ILE A 153 -9.90 -7.67 -2.31
C ILE A 153 -8.63 -8.45 -2.55
N LEU A 154 -7.50 -7.76 -2.47
CA LEU A 154 -6.18 -8.36 -2.63
C LEU A 154 -5.27 -7.83 -1.53
N GLU A 155 -4.44 -8.72 -0.98
CA GLU A 155 -3.39 -8.35 -0.04
C GLU A 155 -2.10 -8.08 -0.79
N TYR A 156 -1.41 -6.99 -0.45
CA TYR A 156 -0.22 -6.55 -1.16
C TYR A 156 0.91 -6.21 -0.19
N ILE A 157 2.15 -6.35 -0.67
CA ILE A 157 3.33 -5.83 0.04
C ILE A 157 3.49 -4.33 -0.24
N GLY A 158 3.21 -3.92 -1.48
CA GLY A 158 3.14 -2.53 -1.91
C GLY A 158 2.05 -2.39 -2.97
N ALA A 159 1.23 -1.35 -2.84
CA ALA A 159 0.14 -1.07 -3.77
C ALA A 159 -0.02 0.42 -3.98
N SER A 160 -0.62 0.82 -5.11
CA SER A 160 -0.96 2.21 -5.35
C SER A 160 -2.19 2.33 -6.22
N ILE A 161 -3.07 3.28 -5.89
CA ILE A 161 -4.34 3.53 -6.57
C ILE A 161 -4.45 5.00 -7.00
N GLY A 162 -5.35 5.27 -7.94
CA GLY A 162 -5.62 6.62 -8.44
C GLY A 162 -4.81 7.00 -9.68
N ALA A 163 -4.90 8.28 -10.04
CA ALA A 163 -4.33 8.83 -11.27
C ALA A 163 -2.80 8.69 -11.29
N ARG A 164 -2.26 8.18 -12.41
CA ARG A 164 -0.81 7.96 -12.62
C ARG A 164 -0.14 7.03 -11.59
N SER A 165 -0.92 6.18 -10.92
CA SER A 165 -0.41 5.17 -9.98
C SER A 165 0.52 4.13 -10.61
N GLN A 166 0.55 3.98 -11.94
CA GLN A 166 1.50 3.07 -12.60
C GLN A 166 2.97 3.45 -12.30
N SER A 167 3.30 4.74 -12.25
CA SER A 167 4.66 5.20 -11.95
C SER A 167 5.08 4.79 -10.54
N ALA A 168 4.18 4.95 -9.55
CA ALA A 168 4.39 4.46 -8.20
C ALA A 168 4.60 2.93 -8.18
N ARG A 169 3.76 2.14 -8.87
CA ARG A 169 3.96 0.68 -8.95
C ARG A 169 5.32 0.30 -9.50
N THR A 170 5.76 0.96 -10.56
CA THR A 170 7.09 0.72 -11.15
C THR A 170 8.22 1.02 -10.16
N TYR A 171 8.06 2.01 -9.29
CA TYR A 171 9.00 2.26 -8.20
C TYR A 171 8.95 1.17 -7.12
N LEU A 172 7.74 0.79 -6.69
CA LEU A 172 7.53 -0.23 -5.67
C LEU A 172 8.08 -1.60 -6.08
N GLU A 173 7.86 -2.01 -7.32
CA GLU A 173 8.38 -3.27 -7.88
C GLU A 173 9.90 -3.31 -7.86
N ARG A 174 10.57 -2.18 -8.13
CA ARG A 174 12.04 -2.09 -8.07
C ARG A 174 12.60 -2.18 -6.65
N CYS A 175 11.81 -1.83 -5.64
CA CYS A 175 12.26 -1.75 -4.25
C CYS A 175 11.67 -2.84 -3.34
N VAL A 176 10.98 -3.83 -3.92
CA VAL A 176 10.17 -4.79 -3.15
C VAL A 176 10.97 -5.56 -2.09
N ASP A 177 12.23 -5.90 -2.40
CA ASP A 177 13.09 -6.67 -1.51
C ASP A 177 13.52 -5.91 -0.25
N PHE A 178 13.45 -4.56 -0.27
CA PHE A 178 13.84 -3.72 0.86
C PHE A 178 12.72 -3.55 1.89
N PHE A 179 11.46 -3.76 1.50
CA PHE A 179 10.31 -3.46 2.36
C PHE A 179 10.20 -4.33 3.62
N PRO A 180 10.43 -5.65 3.58
CA PRO A 180 10.22 -6.51 4.76
C PRO A 180 11.02 -6.08 5.98
N ASP A 181 12.28 -5.67 5.79
CA ASP A 181 13.21 -5.30 6.87
C ASP A 181 13.36 -3.77 7.03
N ALA A 182 12.56 -2.98 6.31
CA ALA A 182 12.58 -1.54 6.41
C ALA A 182 12.07 -1.05 7.78
N THR A 183 12.79 -0.08 8.34
CA THR A 183 12.32 0.71 9.48
C THR A 183 11.13 1.57 9.07
N MET A 184 10.34 2.03 10.05
CA MET A 184 9.22 2.95 9.83
C MET A 184 9.64 4.16 8.98
N GLU A 185 10.78 4.77 9.31
CA GLU A 185 11.28 5.95 8.60
C GLU A 185 11.59 5.65 7.12
N ASN A 186 12.33 4.57 6.86
CA ASN A 186 12.67 4.17 5.50
C ASN A 186 11.41 3.82 4.69
N LEU A 187 10.43 3.17 5.33
CA LEU A 187 9.16 2.83 4.70
C LEU A 187 8.36 4.08 4.27
N ILE A 188 8.33 5.11 5.13
CA ILE A 188 7.73 6.41 4.79
C ILE A 188 8.48 7.07 3.63
N LEU A 189 9.83 7.05 3.64
CA LEU A 189 10.63 7.63 2.56
C LEU A 189 10.39 6.91 1.23
N HIS A 190 10.27 5.57 1.22
CA HIS A 190 9.89 4.82 0.02
C HIS A 190 8.50 5.19 -0.49
N GLY A 191 7.52 5.33 0.42
CA GLY A 191 6.16 5.77 0.10
C GLY A 191 6.15 7.16 -0.54
N LEU A 192 6.92 8.10 0.01
CA LEU A 192 7.03 9.45 -0.51
C LEU A 192 7.77 9.52 -1.86
N ARG A 193 8.81 8.69 -2.07
CA ARG A 193 9.49 8.57 -3.38
C ARG A 193 8.55 8.03 -4.45
N ALA A 194 7.81 6.96 -4.14
CA ALA A 194 6.81 6.39 -5.03
C ALA A 194 5.71 7.42 -5.36
N LEU A 195 5.28 8.19 -4.36
CA LEU A 195 4.30 9.25 -4.53
C LEU A 195 4.83 10.36 -5.44
N ARG A 196 6.08 10.82 -5.22
CA ARG A 196 6.78 11.82 -6.04
C ARG A 196 6.86 11.41 -7.51
N ASP A 197 7.22 10.16 -7.80
CA ASP A 197 7.31 9.64 -9.17
C ASP A 197 5.95 9.62 -9.90
N SER A 198 4.83 9.77 -9.18
CA SER A 198 3.47 9.84 -9.74
C SER A 198 2.95 11.28 -9.95
N LEU A 199 3.71 12.30 -9.54
CA LEU A 199 3.36 13.69 -9.77
C LEU A 199 3.54 14.09 -11.25
N ALA A 200 2.87 15.15 -11.66
CA ALA A 200 3.16 15.79 -12.94
C ALA A 200 4.48 16.56 -12.82
N GLN A 201 5.19 16.78 -13.95
CA GLN A 201 6.54 17.38 -13.96
C GLN A 201 6.61 18.75 -13.24
N ASP A 202 5.51 19.51 -13.25
CA ASP A 202 5.46 20.86 -12.68
C ASP A 202 4.93 20.90 -11.23
N LYS A 203 4.77 19.74 -10.58
CA LYS A 203 4.23 19.66 -9.21
C LYS A 203 5.21 18.99 -8.28
N GLU A 204 5.32 19.56 -7.08
CA GLU A 204 6.13 19.04 -5.99
C GLU A 204 5.25 18.60 -4.81
N LEU A 205 5.84 17.78 -3.94
CA LEU A 205 5.23 17.42 -2.66
C LEU A 205 5.42 18.57 -1.67
N THR A 206 4.32 19.02 -1.08
CA THR A 206 4.27 20.08 -0.07
C THR A 206 3.57 19.58 1.19
N SER A 207 3.79 20.25 2.31
CA SER A 207 3.12 19.96 3.60
C SER A 207 1.60 19.96 3.48
N LEU A 208 1.05 20.82 2.63
CA LEU A 208 -0.38 20.95 2.42
C LEU A 208 -0.97 19.87 1.53
N ASN A 209 -0.23 19.42 0.50
CA ASN A 209 -0.73 18.46 -0.48
C ASN A 209 -0.43 16.99 -0.14
N THR A 210 0.37 16.73 0.89
CA THR A 210 0.79 15.38 1.27
C THR A 210 0.16 14.98 2.61
N SER A 211 -0.33 13.75 2.69
CA SER A 211 -0.75 13.11 3.94
C SER A 211 -0.02 11.79 4.08
N ILE A 212 0.49 11.50 5.28
CA ILE A 212 1.14 10.24 5.61
C ILE A 212 0.36 9.59 6.76
N ALA A 213 0.13 8.30 6.71
CA ALA A 213 -0.36 7.56 7.87
C ALA A 213 0.47 6.32 8.11
N VAL A 214 0.62 5.98 9.39
CA VAL A 214 1.46 4.88 9.86
C VAL A 214 0.69 4.09 10.90
N VAL A 215 0.83 2.77 10.86
CA VAL A 215 0.37 1.86 11.90
C VAL A 215 1.41 0.75 12.06
N GLY A 216 1.60 0.22 13.26
CA GLY A 216 2.58 -0.84 13.48
C GLY A 216 2.48 -1.47 14.85
N LYS A 217 3.49 -2.28 15.18
CA LYS A 217 3.60 -2.90 16.49
C LYS A 217 3.71 -1.83 17.57
N ASP A 218 2.81 -1.88 18.55
CA ASP A 218 2.71 -0.93 19.67
C ASP A 218 2.51 0.55 19.24
N MET A 219 2.14 0.77 17.97
CA MET A 219 1.88 2.10 17.42
C MET A 219 0.46 2.15 16.84
N PRO A 220 -0.48 2.86 17.50
CA PRO A 220 -1.80 3.05 16.94
C PRO A 220 -1.72 3.86 15.64
N PHE A 221 -2.77 3.77 14.83
CA PHE A 221 -2.90 4.50 13.59
C PHE A 221 -2.68 6.00 13.82
N ARG A 222 -1.58 6.51 13.26
CA ARG A 222 -1.20 7.92 13.34
C ARG A 222 -1.28 8.55 11.97
N LEU A 223 -2.05 9.62 11.86
CA LEU A 223 -2.11 10.47 10.69
C LEU A 223 -1.17 11.68 10.89
N ILE A 224 -0.29 11.90 9.92
CA ILE A 224 0.69 12.99 9.87
C ILE A 224 0.28 13.90 8.71
N GLU A 225 -0.09 15.14 9.02
CA GLU A 225 -0.57 16.13 8.06
C GLU A 225 -0.03 17.53 8.37
N ASN A 226 -0.05 18.40 7.37
CA ASN A 226 0.35 19.81 7.48
C ASN A 226 1.82 19.93 7.91
N ASP A 227 2.11 20.73 8.92
CA ASP A 227 3.47 21.07 9.34
C ASP A 227 4.28 19.84 9.78
N ASP A 228 3.63 18.80 10.33
CA ASP A 228 4.31 17.55 10.73
C ASP A 228 4.87 16.77 9.54
N VAL A 229 4.39 17.04 8.31
CA VAL A 229 4.91 16.41 7.08
C VAL A 229 6.22 17.07 6.63
N SER A 230 6.50 18.30 7.07
CA SER A 230 7.68 19.05 6.64
C SER A 230 9.00 18.33 6.94
N GLU A 231 9.12 17.71 8.12
CA GLU A 231 10.29 16.92 8.52
C GLU A 231 10.57 15.78 7.53
N TRP A 232 9.52 15.08 7.12
CA TRP A 232 9.62 13.97 6.17
C TRP A 232 9.99 14.43 4.76
N LEU A 233 9.51 15.61 4.35
CA LEU A 233 9.87 16.19 3.05
C LEU A 233 11.32 16.68 3.01
N VAL A 234 11.85 17.21 4.12
CA VAL A 234 13.27 17.57 4.24
C VAL A 234 14.15 16.32 4.14
N LYS A 235 13.83 15.26 4.92
CA LYS A 235 14.52 13.96 4.85
C LYS A 235 14.47 13.35 3.43
N LEU A 236 13.38 13.54 2.71
CA LEU A 236 13.24 13.12 1.31
C LEU A 236 14.17 13.90 0.36
N GLY A 237 14.35 15.21 0.58
CA GLY A 237 15.20 16.08 -0.22
C GLY A 237 16.70 15.85 0.00
N GLU A 238 17.12 15.62 1.24
CA GLU A 238 18.49 15.23 1.59
C GLU A 238 18.85 13.87 0.98
N THR A 239 17.88 12.95 0.92
CA THR A 239 18.06 11.66 0.25
C THR A 239 17.84 11.78 -1.25
N SER A 240 18.76 12.48 -1.93
CA SER A 240 18.80 12.55 -3.39
C SER A 240 18.79 11.16 -4.03
N LEU A 241 18.21 11.04 -5.22
CA LEU A 241 18.17 9.80 -6.01
C LEU A 241 19.58 9.23 -6.25
N SER A 242 20.61 10.09 -6.27
CA SER A 242 22.03 9.75 -6.31
C SER A 242 22.54 9.07 -5.04
N ALA A 243 22.18 9.57 -3.86
CA ALA A 243 22.57 8.97 -2.58
C ALA A 243 21.92 7.59 -2.39
N TYR A 244 20.65 7.42 -2.79
CA TYR A 244 19.99 6.12 -2.78
C TYR A 244 20.63 5.15 -3.77
N ARG A 245 20.88 5.54 -5.03
CA ARG A 245 21.59 4.70 -6.02
C ARG A 245 22.99 4.30 -5.57
N GLN A 246 23.70 5.17 -4.85
CA GLN A 246 25.00 4.84 -4.25
C GLN A 246 24.84 3.85 -3.09
N SER A 247 23.83 4.00 -2.24
CA SER A 247 23.51 3.02 -1.19
C SER A 247 23.05 1.67 -1.77
N GLU A 248 22.34 1.67 -2.89
CA GLU A 248 21.87 0.48 -3.61
C GLU A 248 23.04 -0.28 -4.23
N ARG A 249 23.99 0.43 -4.86
CA ARG A 249 25.27 -0.15 -5.33
C ARG A 249 26.10 -0.68 -4.17
N ALA A 250 26.17 0.04 -3.05
CA ALA A 250 26.93 -0.38 -1.87
C ALA A 250 26.33 -1.64 -1.22
N ALA A 251 25.01 -1.71 -1.07
CA ALA A 251 24.30 -2.86 -0.53
C ALA A 251 24.42 -4.09 -1.45
N ALA A 252 24.26 -3.92 -2.78
CA ALA A 252 24.47 -5.00 -3.74
C ALA A 252 25.92 -5.52 -3.74
N THR A 253 26.90 -4.63 -3.57
CA THR A 253 28.32 -5.01 -3.46
C THR A 253 28.62 -5.75 -2.15
N ALA A 254 28.00 -5.36 -1.04
CA ALA A 254 28.14 -6.04 0.25
C ALA A 254 27.60 -7.47 0.19
N VAL A 255 26.41 -7.68 -0.40
CA VAL A 255 25.81 -9.01 -0.58
C VAL A 255 26.67 -9.89 -1.50
N ALA A 256 27.21 -9.34 -2.59
CA ALA A 256 28.12 -10.06 -3.49
C ALA A 256 29.44 -10.46 -2.81
N THR A 257 29.97 -9.62 -1.92
CA THR A 257 31.23 -9.89 -1.21
C THR A 257 31.04 -10.95 -0.13
N THR A 258 29.89 -10.98 0.56
CA THR A 258 29.55 -12.07 1.49
C THR A 258 29.30 -13.40 0.80
N ALA A 259 28.84 -13.40 -0.45
CA ALA A 259 28.65 -14.62 -1.24
C ALA A 259 29.97 -15.15 -1.86
N ALA A 260 31.01 -14.31 -1.96
CA ALA A 260 32.30 -14.64 -2.57
C ALA A 260 33.41 -14.98 -1.57
N ALA A 261 33.12 -15.06 -0.26
CA ALA A 261 34.11 -15.48 0.73
C ALA A 261 34.47 -16.97 0.50
N PRO A 262 35.73 -17.31 0.17
CA PRO A 262 36.12 -18.69 -0.03
C PRO A 262 36.14 -19.42 1.32
N THR A 263 35.41 -20.53 1.40
CA THR A 263 35.50 -21.49 2.49
C THR A 263 36.92 -22.05 2.55
N SER A 264 37.76 -21.49 3.40
CA SER A 264 39.10 -22.01 3.66
C SER A 264 38.99 -23.24 4.57
N THR A 265 38.90 -24.42 3.96
CA THR A 265 39.16 -25.68 4.65
C THR A 265 40.66 -25.80 4.92
N GLY A 266 41.07 -25.36 6.11
CA GLY A 266 42.39 -25.67 6.67
C GLY A 266 42.37 -27.06 7.30
N SER A 267 42.96 -28.06 6.63
CA SER A 267 43.34 -29.32 7.27
C SER A 267 44.78 -29.24 7.76
N GLY A 268 44.95 -28.83 9.01
CA GLY A 268 46.21 -28.89 9.74
C GLY A 268 46.54 -30.32 10.18
N ALA A 269 47.78 -30.70 9.95
CA ALA A 269 48.37 -32.00 10.25
C ALA A 269 48.32 -32.35 11.74
N THR A 270 48.07 -33.63 12.04
CA THR A 270 48.53 -34.29 13.27
C THR A 270 49.28 -35.56 12.86
N GLY A 271 50.53 -35.66 13.30
CA GLY A 271 51.37 -36.82 13.08
C GLY A 271 51.11 -37.92 14.10
N SER A 272 51.28 -39.16 13.68
CA SER A 272 51.56 -40.29 14.55
C SER A 272 52.53 -41.24 13.84
N ALA A 273 53.61 -41.57 14.52
CA ALA A 273 54.69 -42.42 14.08
C ALA A 273 54.38 -43.92 14.24
N GLY A 274 55.12 -44.74 13.50
CA GLY A 274 55.26 -46.21 13.62
C GLY A 274 54.46 -46.98 12.57
N ASP A 275 54.90 -48.08 11.98
CA ASP A 275 56.16 -48.84 12.03
C ASP A 275 56.04 -49.92 10.93
N VAL A 276 57.17 -50.28 10.30
CA VAL A 276 57.52 -51.65 9.83
C VAL A 276 56.90 -52.31 8.55
N MET A 277 57.84 -52.88 7.79
CA MET A 277 57.85 -53.97 6.77
C MET A 277 57.21 -53.74 5.39
N GLU A 278 57.95 -53.74 4.27
CA GLU A 278 58.83 -54.71 3.56
C GLU A 278 58.09 -55.46 2.44
N THR A 279 58.77 -55.52 1.29
CA THR A 279 58.63 -56.41 0.12
C THR A 279 57.65 -56.11 -1.04
N ASP A 280 58.30 -56.18 -2.22
CA ASP A 280 57.91 -56.34 -3.63
C ASP A 280 57.17 -55.22 -4.40
#